data_AF-A0A8D0GUU2-F1
#
_entry.id   AF-A0A8D0GUU2-F1
#
_cell.length_a   1.000
_cell.length_b   1.000
_cell.length_c   1.000
_cell.angle_alpha   90.00
_cell.angle_beta   90.00
_cell.angle_gamma   90.00
#
_symmetry.space_group_name_H-M   'P 1'
#
loop_
_entity.id
_entity.type
_entity.pdbx_description
1 polymer ?
#
loop_
_entity_poly.entity_id
_entity_poly.type
_entity_poly.pdbx_seq_one_letter_code
_entity_poly.pdbx_strand_id
1 'polypeptide(L)'
;MAPNLDCKKLMKVDPDTLPRQEELADSLLEAVSKVEGGELEDEKPEHVVQLFKITQSLMKVGIKPHYLKQFDIENILNCLFRDQNDFIFQAQRSAGGRDTRFLRDEIRQLETQREQKDRELADMEKELEKEKKVNEQLALRNEDAENENSKLRRENEQLRQDVIDYQRQIDSQKESLLSRRGEDSDYRSQLSKKNFELVQYLDEIQSLTETNERLETQNQEMRKNLEESVQEMEKMTDEYNKMKLIVQQTDIIMDQLRKEKEQFKFQVQELTDQLKAKNEEDDPLMAAVNEKVEEWKKILTCKDDEIIEYQQMLFNLKEKLKMAQLDADKNNVIALQQGVQERDNQIRLLTEQVEQYTKEMERSASIIEDLKNELQKDKGSSSLIQQNRIGEIQDKLLLLEKRTKEAERVAELAESDAREKDKELIETLKRARDYETGIYGLEDAVAEIKDFKKQIKIRDHEIETLIHEVNKLELKISDFLDENEELRERLSLDPKTMIDLTEFKNSKVLKQQQYKAENQILLKEIERLEEERVVLKQQIRKLAQEKGKRAAALGLDADDLQLVDSFTEELKIKKRKLDLMSTFNVDETQSKVGSQNVPVHDE
;
A
#
# COMPACT_ATOMS: atom_id res chain seq x y z
N MET A 1 -42.05 -15.19 -149.66
CA MET A 1 -43.11 -14.94 -148.66
C MET A 1 -42.51 -14.01 -147.63
N ALA A 2 -43.13 -12.85 -147.39
CA ALA A 2 -42.58 -11.86 -146.46
C ALA A 2 -42.55 -12.43 -145.03
N PRO A 3 -41.47 -12.22 -144.26
CA PRO A 3 -41.47 -12.49 -142.83
C PRO A 3 -42.26 -11.36 -142.13
N ASN A 4 -43.60 -11.52 -142.08
CA ASN A 4 -44.47 -10.61 -141.32
C ASN A 4 -43.88 -10.35 -139.93
N LEU A 5 -43.70 -9.07 -139.59
CA LEU A 5 -43.30 -8.68 -138.26
C LEU A 5 -44.36 -9.18 -137.26
N ASP A 6 -43.95 -10.08 -136.35
CA ASP A 6 -44.86 -10.58 -135.32
C ASP A 6 -44.96 -9.51 -134.21
N CYS A 7 -45.78 -8.49 -134.43
CA CYS A 7 -45.94 -7.35 -133.53
C CYS A 7 -46.35 -7.78 -132.10
N LYS A 8 -46.91 -8.99 -131.93
CA LYS A 8 -47.18 -9.59 -130.61
C LYS A 8 -45.94 -10.14 -129.89
N LYS A 9 -44.85 -10.42 -130.60
CA LYS A 9 -43.54 -10.73 -130.00
C LYS A 9 -42.78 -9.46 -129.63
N LEU A 10 -42.77 -8.44 -130.48
CA LEU A 10 -42.14 -7.14 -130.20
C LEU A 10 -42.67 -6.50 -128.90
N MET A 11 -43.98 -6.56 -128.65
CA MET A 11 -44.61 -6.06 -127.42
C MET A 11 -44.27 -6.87 -126.15
N LYS A 12 -43.63 -8.05 -126.28
CA LYS A 12 -43.19 -8.89 -125.14
C LYS A 12 -41.69 -8.76 -124.83
N VAL A 13 -40.93 -8.09 -125.69
CA VAL A 13 -39.50 -7.84 -125.46
C VAL A 13 -39.37 -6.60 -124.58
N ASP A 14 -38.73 -6.76 -123.42
CA ASP A 14 -38.47 -5.68 -122.47
C ASP A 14 -37.18 -4.91 -122.88
N PRO A 15 -37.27 -3.64 -123.33
CA PRO A 15 -36.14 -2.91 -123.91
C PRO A 15 -34.92 -2.74 -123.00
N ASP A 16 -35.12 -2.81 -121.68
CA ASP A 16 -34.05 -2.65 -120.68
C ASP A 16 -33.29 -3.96 -120.41
N THR A 17 -33.79 -5.11 -120.89
CA THR A 17 -33.17 -6.43 -120.71
C THR A 17 -32.33 -6.90 -121.90
N LEU A 18 -32.52 -6.32 -123.09
CA LEU A 18 -31.72 -6.61 -124.30
C LEU A 18 -30.19 -6.63 -124.08
N PRO A 19 -29.57 -5.72 -123.29
CA PRO A 19 -28.11 -5.69 -123.12
C PRO A 19 -27.50 -6.93 -122.44
N ARG A 20 -28.32 -7.91 -122.03
CA ARG A 20 -27.87 -9.17 -121.40
C ARG A 20 -28.20 -10.43 -122.22
N GLN A 21 -28.67 -10.27 -123.46
CA GLN A 21 -29.13 -11.38 -124.32
C GLN A 21 -28.61 -11.20 -125.77
N GLU A 22 -27.31 -11.44 -126.01
CA GLU A 22 -26.65 -11.29 -127.32
C GLU A 22 -27.39 -12.02 -128.45
N GLU A 23 -27.71 -13.31 -128.28
CA GLU A 23 -28.37 -14.12 -129.32
C GLU A 23 -29.76 -13.60 -129.73
N LEU A 24 -30.49 -12.95 -128.80
CA LEU A 24 -31.78 -12.33 -129.08
C LEU A 24 -31.62 -10.92 -129.69
N ALA A 25 -30.56 -10.19 -129.34
CA ALA A 25 -30.24 -8.91 -129.97
C ALA A 25 -29.88 -9.09 -131.45
N ASP A 26 -29.06 -10.09 -131.79
CA ASP A 26 -28.67 -10.39 -133.18
C ASP A 26 -29.87 -10.87 -134.01
N SER A 27 -30.73 -11.75 -133.45
CA SER A 27 -31.95 -12.19 -134.12
C SER A 27 -32.95 -11.05 -134.38
N LEU A 28 -33.06 -10.10 -133.45
CA LEU A 28 -33.90 -8.91 -133.63
C LEU A 28 -33.28 -7.91 -134.62
N LEU A 29 -31.96 -7.78 -134.67
CA LEU A 29 -31.27 -6.97 -135.66
C LEU A 29 -31.50 -7.52 -137.08
N GLU A 30 -31.42 -8.85 -137.27
CA GLU A 30 -31.72 -9.50 -138.55
C GLU A 30 -33.20 -9.40 -138.96
N ALA A 31 -34.12 -9.32 -137.99
CA ALA A 31 -35.54 -9.09 -138.25
C ALA A 31 -35.84 -7.63 -138.62
N VAL A 32 -35.27 -6.66 -137.91
CA VAL A 32 -35.49 -5.22 -138.14
C VAL A 32 -34.84 -4.74 -139.44
N SER A 33 -33.67 -5.26 -139.80
CA SER A 33 -32.95 -4.92 -141.05
C SER A 33 -33.63 -5.41 -142.33
N LYS A 34 -34.72 -6.17 -142.23
CA LYS A 34 -35.54 -6.65 -143.37
C LYS A 34 -36.86 -5.88 -143.54
N VAL A 35 -37.08 -4.82 -142.75
CA VAL A 35 -38.30 -3.99 -142.83
C VAL A 35 -38.07 -2.83 -143.80
N GLU A 36 -38.73 -2.88 -144.95
CA GLU A 36 -38.78 -1.75 -145.89
C GLU A 36 -39.85 -0.74 -145.44
N GLY A 37 -39.57 0.55 -145.57
CA GLY A 37 -40.33 1.63 -144.92
C GLY A 37 -41.81 1.77 -145.32
N GLY A 38 -42.28 1.04 -146.34
CA GLY A 38 -43.69 1.03 -146.76
C GLY A 38 -44.62 0.17 -145.89
N GLU A 39 -44.10 -0.70 -145.02
CA GLU A 39 -44.94 -1.59 -144.18
C GLU A 39 -45.36 -0.95 -142.83
N LEU A 40 -45.02 0.31 -142.57
CA LEU A 40 -45.25 0.98 -141.27
C LEU A 40 -46.33 2.10 -141.29
N GLU A 41 -46.95 2.39 -142.44
CA GLU A 41 -47.93 3.49 -142.54
C GLU A 41 -49.32 3.15 -141.91
N ASP A 42 -49.67 1.87 -141.74
CA ASP A 42 -50.95 1.40 -141.20
C ASP A 42 -50.88 0.87 -139.73
N GLU A 43 -49.73 0.96 -139.07
CA GLU A 43 -49.51 0.40 -137.72
C GLU A 43 -49.87 1.40 -136.59
N LYS A 44 -50.24 0.88 -135.41
CA LYS A 44 -50.60 1.70 -134.24
C LYS A 44 -49.37 2.47 -133.70
N PRO A 45 -49.52 3.72 -133.23
CA PRO A 45 -48.40 4.52 -132.74
C PRO A 45 -47.65 3.88 -131.56
N GLU A 46 -48.33 3.07 -130.76
CA GLU A 46 -47.73 2.30 -129.66
C GLU A 46 -46.70 1.27 -130.17
N HIS A 47 -46.97 0.60 -131.30
CA HIS A 47 -46.04 -0.35 -131.91
C HIS A 47 -44.81 0.36 -132.46
N VAL A 48 -45.00 1.50 -133.14
CA VAL A 48 -43.92 2.34 -133.66
C VAL A 48 -43.02 2.84 -132.52
N VAL A 49 -43.60 3.26 -131.39
CA VAL A 49 -42.85 3.66 -130.19
C VAL A 49 -42.11 2.48 -129.55
N GLN A 50 -42.70 1.28 -129.52
CA GLN A 50 -42.03 0.08 -129.00
C GLN A 50 -40.86 -0.33 -129.92
N LEU A 51 -41.05 -0.33 -131.24
CA LEU A 51 -40.02 -0.59 -132.25
C LEU A 51 -38.88 0.44 -132.16
N PHE A 52 -39.21 1.71 -131.96
CA PHE A 52 -38.24 2.79 -131.74
C PHE A 52 -37.43 2.60 -130.45
N LYS A 53 -38.07 2.17 -129.34
CA LYS A 53 -37.35 1.85 -128.10
C LYS A 53 -36.41 0.65 -128.27
N ILE A 54 -36.85 -0.40 -128.96
CA ILE A 54 -36.03 -1.59 -129.21
C ILE A 54 -34.85 -1.25 -130.15
N THR A 55 -35.06 -0.47 -131.22
CA THR A 55 -33.95 0.01 -132.06
C THR A 55 -33.03 0.98 -131.32
N GLN A 56 -33.54 1.81 -130.41
CA GLN A 56 -32.71 2.66 -129.55
C GLN A 56 -31.86 1.83 -128.56
N SER A 57 -32.39 0.72 -128.02
CA SER A 57 -31.60 -0.22 -127.21
C SER A 57 -30.57 -0.99 -128.05
N LEU A 58 -30.92 -1.44 -129.26
CA LEU A 58 -29.98 -2.09 -130.19
C LEU A 58 -28.83 -1.14 -130.59
N MET A 59 -29.13 0.13 -130.91
CA MET A 59 -28.12 1.16 -131.19
C MET A 59 -27.20 1.47 -130.00
N LYS A 60 -27.63 1.23 -128.75
CA LYS A 60 -26.77 1.37 -127.55
C LYS A 60 -25.81 0.19 -127.34
N VAL A 61 -26.09 -0.98 -127.93
CA VAL A 61 -25.26 -2.19 -127.80
C VAL A 61 -24.33 -2.36 -129.01
N GLY A 62 -24.75 -1.94 -130.21
CA GLY A 62 -24.09 -2.25 -131.48
C GLY A 62 -23.04 -1.27 -132.03
N ILE A 63 -22.35 -0.45 -131.21
CA ILE A 63 -21.32 0.49 -131.72
C ILE A 63 -19.90 0.02 -131.39
N LYS A 64 -19.36 -0.85 -132.24
CA LYS A 64 -17.93 -0.84 -132.59
C LYS A 64 -17.81 -0.40 -134.05
N PRO A 65 -17.15 0.72 -134.36
CA PRO A 65 -17.12 1.24 -135.71
C PRO A 65 -16.14 0.41 -136.55
N HIS A 66 -16.57 -0.13 -137.69
CA HIS A 66 -15.76 -0.32 -138.91
C HIS A 66 -16.69 -0.72 -140.08
N TYR A 67 -16.42 -0.15 -141.26
CA TYR A 67 -17.03 -0.38 -142.59
C TYR A 67 -18.31 0.40 -143.01
N LEU A 68 -18.05 1.31 -143.97
CA LEU A 68 -18.88 1.68 -145.15
C LEU A 68 -20.19 2.45 -144.93
N LYS A 69 -20.58 3.43 -145.76
CA LYS A 69 -19.96 4.41 -146.66
C LYS A 69 -21.18 5.12 -147.30
N GLN A 70 -21.19 6.45 -147.36
CA GLN A 70 -22.25 7.20 -148.03
C GLN A 70 -22.38 6.82 -149.51
N PHE A 71 -23.62 6.61 -149.95
CA PHE A 71 -24.06 6.67 -151.34
C PHE A 71 -25.49 7.27 -151.37
N ASP A 72 -25.85 7.95 -152.46
CA ASP A 72 -27.19 8.50 -152.77
C ASP A 72 -27.81 9.58 -151.86
N ILE A 73 -27.16 10.76 -151.80
CA ILE A 73 -27.88 12.06 -151.69
C ILE A 73 -27.58 12.99 -152.90
N GLU A 74 -26.52 12.71 -153.67
CA GLU A 74 -26.05 13.59 -154.77
C GLU A 74 -26.82 13.43 -156.09
N ASN A 75 -27.59 12.35 -156.27
CA ASN A 75 -28.31 12.07 -157.52
C ASN A 75 -29.70 12.73 -157.63
N ILE A 76 -30.28 13.23 -156.53
CA ILE A 76 -31.59 13.92 -156.57
C ILE A 76 -31.42 15.41 -156.95
N LEU A 77 -30.27 16.02 -156.63
CA LEU A 77 -29.94 17.39 -157.01
C LEU A 77 -29.63 17.57 -158.51
N ASN A 78 -29.19 16.50 -159.20
CA ASN A 78 -28.86 16.55 -160.63
C ASN A 78 -30.08 16.41 -161.57
N CYS A 79 -31.27 16.06 -161.06
CA CYS A 79 -32.50 16.03 -161.88
C CYS A 79 -33.16 17.42 -162.06
N LEU A 80 -32.96 18.36 -161.13
CA LEU A 80 -33.54 19.71 -161.19
C LEU A 80 -32.72 20.70 -162.04
N PHE A 81 -31.48 20.37 -162.39
CA PHE A 81 -30.59 21.23 -163.18
C PHE A 81 -30.81 21.16 -164.70
N ARG A 82 -31.69 20.27 -165.16
CA ARG A 82 -31.89 19.99 -166.59
C ARG A 82 -33.10 20.72 -167.19
N ASP A 83 -34.14 20.98 -166.40
CA ASP A 83 -35.40 21.59 -166.87
C ASP A 83 -35.41 23.13 -166.83
N GLN A 84 -34.32 23.77 -166.40
CA GLN A 84 -34.15 25.24 -166.43
C GLN A 84 -33.22 25.76 -167.54
N ASN A 85 -32.64 24.89 -168.37
CA ASN A 85 -31.70 25.29 -169.42
C ASN A 85 -32.31 25.47 -170.83
N ASP A 86 -33.59 25.14 -171.03
CA ASP A 86 -34.27 25.21 -172.34
C ASP A 86 -35.14 26.48 -172.56
N PHE A 87 -35.07 27.50 -171.69
CA PHE A 87 -35.99 28.67 -171.76
C PHE A 87 -35.38 30.06 -171.94
N ILE A 88 -34.06 30.23 -172.10
CA ILE A 88 -33.46 31.55 -172.42
C ILE A 88 -32.43 31.44 -173.57
N PHE A 89 -32.91 31.10 -174.76
CA PHE A 89 -32.25 31.41 -176.04
C PHE A 89 -33.10 32.37 -176.90
N GLN A 90 -33.98 33.17 -176.29
CA GLN A 90 -34.76 34.19 -176.97
C GLN A 90 -34.68 35.55 -176.28
N ALA A 91 -34.67 36.60 -177.11
CA ALA A 91 -34.81 38.01 -176.74
C ALA A 91 -33.60 38.74 -176.09
N GLN A 92 -32.39 38.52 -176.61
CA GLN A 92 -31.51 39.69 -176.82
C GLN A 92 -32.01 40.42 -178.08
N ARG A 93 -32.94 41.38 -177.92
CA ARG A 93 -33.51 42.15 -179.03
C ARG A 93 -33.28 43.65 -178.83
N SER A 94 -32.83 44.29 -179.92
CA SER A 94 -32.96 45.74 -180.16
C SER A 94 -32.00 46.70 -179.43
N ALA A 95 -30.69 46.57 -179.69
CA ALA A 95 -29.83 47.76 -179.81
C ALA A 95 -29.82 48.20 -181.29
N GLY A 96 -30.73 49.10 -181.64
CA GLY A 96 -30.98 49.47 -183.04
C GLY A 96 -31.90 50.68 -183.21
N GLY A 97 -31.96 51.56 -182.20
CA GLY A 97 -32.44 52.93 -182.38
C GLY A 97 -31.28 53.82 -182.80
N ARG A 98 -31.55 54.88 -183.57
CA ARG A 98 -30.70 56.07 -183.50
C ARG A 98 -30.77 56.61 -182.05
N ASP A 99 -29.66 57.15 -181.57
CA ASP A 99 -29.42 57.76 -180.24
C ASP A 99 -29.14 56.85 -179.01
N THR A 100 -28.16 57.28 -178.21
CA THR A 100 -27.44 56.45 -177.21
C THR A 100 -27.26 57.14 -175.85
N ARG A 101 -28.34 57.22 -175.05
CA ARG A 101 -28.26 57.71 -173.65
C ARG A 101 -28.79 56.73 -172.57
N PHE A 102 -29.99 56.17 -172.72
CA PHE A 102 -30.67 55.40 -171.65
C PHE A 102 -29.85 54.23 -171.04
N LEU A 103 -29.14 53.45 -171.86
CA LEU A 103 -28.40 52.26 -171.39
C LEU A 103 -27.27 52.55 -170.38
N ARG A 104 -26.85 53.81 -170.21
CA ARG A 104 -25.80 54.18 -169.22
C ARG A 104 -26.32 54.33 -167.80
N ASP A 105 -27.60 54.65 -167.61
CA ASP A 105 -28.15 54.86 -166.26
C ASP A 105 -28.60 53.54 -165.61
N GLU A 106 -29.01 52.55 -166.41
CA GLU A 106 -29.37 51.21 -165.95
C GLU A 106 -28.16 50.41 -165.44
N ILE A 107 -27.01 50.51 -166.12
CA ILE A 107 -25.74 49.90 -165.68
C ILE A 107 -25.34 50.44 -164.29
N ARG A 108 -25.44 51.75 -164.07
CA ARG A 108 -25.13 52.37 -162.77
C ARG A 108 -26.03 51.87 -161.65
N GLN A 109 -27.31 51.61 -161.91
CA GLN A 109 -28.22 51.08 -160.89
C GLN A 109 -27.84 49.66 -160.46
N LEU A 110 -27.46 48.80 -161.41
CA LEU A 110 -27.00 47.43 -161.12
C LEU A 110 -25.65 47.42 -160.38
N GLU A 111 -24.70 48.29 -160.74
CA GLU A 111 -23.44 48.48 -160.01
C GLU A 111 -23.71 48.90 -158.56
N THR A 112 -24.64 49.85 -158.35
CA THR A 112 -25.02 50.32 -157.00
C THR A 112 -25.66 49.20 -156.17
N GLN A 113 -26.54 48.38 -156.77
CA GLN A 113 -27.14 47.23 -156.10
C GLN A 113 -26.11 46.17 -155.72
N ARG A 114 -25.12 45.91 -156.60
CA ARG A 114 -24.03 44.99 -156.30
C ARG A 114 -23.18 45.49 -155.13
N GLU A 115 -22.74 46.75 -155.14
CA GLU A 115 -22.00 47.33 -154.02
C GLU A 115 -22.76 47.31 -152.69
N GLN A 116 -24.10 47.31 -152.74
CA GLN A 116 -24.93 47.19 -151.54
C GLN A 116 -25.00 45.74 -151.06
N LYS A 117 -25.07 44.75 -151.96
CA LYS A 117 -24.99 43.32 -151.60
C LYS A 117 -23.60 42.90 -151.11
N ASP A 118 -22.54 43.41 -151.72
CA ASP A 118 -21.16 43.18 -151.28
C ASP A 118 -20.94 43.78 -149.87
N ARG A 119 -21.61 44.90 -149.52
CA ARG A 119 -21.64 45.45 -148.16
C ARG A 119 -22.43 44.59 -147.17
N GLU A 120 -23.62 44.12 -147.54
CA GLU A 120 -24.43 43.21 -146.71
C GLU A 120 -23.68 41.90 -146.40
N LEU A 121 -22.96 41.34 -147.38
CA LEU A 121 -22.11 40.15 -147.17
C LEU A 121 -20.96 40.44 -146.19
N ALA A 122 -20.25 41.56 -146.36
CA ALA A 122 -19.15 41.92 -145.47
C ALA A 122 -19.59 42.20 -144.02
N ASP A 123 -20.83 42.63 -143.80
CA ASP A 123 -21.39 42.79 -142.45
C ASP A 123 -21.89 41.45 -141.87
N MET A 124 -22.49 40.57 -142.68
CA MET A 124 -22.81 39.18 -142.26
C MET A 124 -21.55 38.37 -141.90
N GLU A 125 -20.46 38.52 -142.65
CA GLU A 125 -19.17 37.90 -142.32
C GLU A 125 -18.62 38.41 -140.98
N LYS A 126 -18.76 39.71 -140.66
CA LYS A 126 -18.35 40.27 -139.36
C LYS A 126 -19.20 39.74 -138.21
N GLU A 127 -20.52 39.61 -138.38
CA GLU A 127 -21.37 39.02 -137.33
C GLU A 127 -21.05 37.54 -137.13
N LEU A 128 -20.84 36.76 -138.21
CA LEU A 128 -20.38 35.38 -138.12
C LEU A 128 -19.03 35.27 -137.40
N GLU A 129 -18.10 36.19 -137.64
CA GLU A 129 -16.78 36.22 -136.98
C GLU A 129 -16.87 36.60 -135.49
N LYS A 130 -17.86 37.41 -135.08
CA LYS A 130 -18.17 37.65 -133.66
C LYS A 130 -18.82 36.42 -133.04
N GLU A 131 -19.77 35.78 -133.73
CA GLU A 131 -20.48 34.61 -133.24
C GLU A 131 -19.53 33.42 -133.02
N LYS A 132 -18.58 33.19 -133.93
CA LYS A 132 -17.47 32.23 -133.73
C LYS A 132 -16.69 32.51 -132.44
N LYS A 133 -16.29 33.76 -132.19
CA LYS A 133 -15.55 34.15 -130.98
C LYS A 133 -16.36 33.96 -129.69
N VAL A 134 -17.66 34.23 -129.74
CA VAL A 134 -18.57 33.92 -128.62
C VAL A 134 -18.69 32.41 -128.41
N ASN A 135 -18.78 31.63 -129.48
CA ASN A 135 -18.87 30.17 -129.41
C ASN A 135 -17.57 29.53 -128.87
N GLU A 136 -16.40 30.04 -129.27
CA GLU A 136 -15.10 29.66 -128.70
C GLU A 136 -15.02 29.98 -127.18
N GLN A 137 -15.50 31.16 -126.76
CA GLN A 137 -15.57 31.51 -125.34
C GLN A 137 -16.55 30.62 -124.55
N LEU A 138 -17.68 30.25 -125.15
CA LEU A 138 -18.62 29.32 -124.52
C LEU A 138 -18.04 27.90 -124.42
N ALA A 139 -17.31 27.43 -125.43
CA ALA A 139 -16.63 26.14 -125.42
C ALA A 139 -15.60 26.04 -124.28
N LEU A 140 -14.71 27.04 -124.16
CA LEU A 140 -13.74 27.12 -123.07
C LEU A 140 -14.42 27.14 -121.69
N ARG A 141 -15.48 27.93 -121.54
CA ARG A 141 -16.24 27.99 -120.28
C ARG A 141 -16.93 26.67 -119.93
N ASN A 142 -17.34 25.89 -120.94
CA ASN A 142 -17.91 24.57 -120.73
C ASN A 142 -16.83 23.56 -120.31
N GLU A 143 -15.65 23.61 -120.93
CA GLU A 143 -14.49 22.78 -120.57
C GLU A 143 -14.01 23.07 -119.13
N ASP A 144 -13.95 24.34 -118.72
CA ASP A 144 -13.66 24.74 -117.33
C ASP A 144 -14.69 24.15 -116.34
N ALA A 145 -15.99 24.26 -116.66
CA ALA A 145 -17.07 23.75 -115.81
C ALA A 145 -17.08 22.20 -115.72
N GLU A 146 -16.77 21.49 -116.82
CA GLU A 146 -16.61 20.03 -116.81
C GLU A 146 -15.39 19.60 -115.98
N ASN A 147 -14.29 20.34 -116.06
CA ASN A 147 -13.09 20.11 -115.25
C ASN A 147 -13.37 20.32 -113.74
N GLU A 148 -14.14 21.34 -113.36
CA GLU A 148 -14.59 21.53 -111.97
C GLU A 148 -15.54 20.42 -111.51
N ASN A 149 -16.51 20.02 -112.32
CA ASN A 149 -17.43 18.91 -112.00
C ASN A 149 -16.65 17.59 -111.79
N SER A 150 -15.63 17.34 -112.61
CA SER A 150 -14.74 16.18 -112.50
C SER A 150 -13.93 16.18 -111.19
N LYS A 151 -13.44 17.34 -110.73
CA LYS A 151 -12.79 17.49 -109.41
C LYS A 151 -13.76 17.21 -108.27
N LEU A 152 -14.92 17.89 -108.26
CA LEU A 152 -15.93 17.75 -107.22
C LEU A 152 -16.45 16.30 -107.09
N ARG A 153 -16.57 15.55 -108.20
CA ARG A 153 -16.91 14.12 -108.16
C ARG A 153 -15.86 13.27 -107.45
N ARG A 154 -14.56 13.54 -107.67
CA ARG A 154 -13.47 12.82 -106.99
C ARG A 154 -13.46 13.13 -105.49
N GLU A 155 -13.63 14.40 -105.13
CA GLU A 155 -13.74 14.82 -103.73
C GLU A 155 -14.96 14.19 -103.03
N ASN A 156 -16.10 14.10 -103.70
CA ASN A 156 -17.30 13.46 -103.14
C ASN A 156 -17.09 11.96 -102.89
N GLU A 157 -16.41 11.25 -103.80
CA GLU A 157 -16.11 9.83 -103.64
C GLU A 157 -15.06 9.59 -102.55
N GLN A 158 -14.07 10.47 -102.41
CA GLN A 158 -13.11 10.43 -101.30
C GLN A 158 -13.81 10.62 -99.94
N LEU A 159 -14.69 11.63 -99.82
CA LEU A 159 -15.47 11.85 -98.60
C LEU A 159 -16.39 10.68 -98.24
N ARG A 160 -16.94 9.96 -99.23
CA ARG A 160 -17.70 8.73 -98.99
C ARG A 160 -16.85 7.61 -98.41
N GLN A 161 -15.62 7.45 -98.92
CA GLN A 161 -14.68 6.47 -98.39
C GLN A 161 -14.29 6.82 -96.95
N ASP A 162 -13.98 8.09 -96.66
CA ASP A 162 -13.67 8.57 -95.31
C ASP A 162 -14.82 8.28 -94.33
N VAL A 163 -16.08 8.52 -94.73
CA VAL A 163 -17.27 8.19 -93.91
C VAL A 163 -17.37 6.69 -93.63
N ILE A 164 -17.08 5.81 -94.59
CA ILE A 164 -17.09 4.35 -94.39
C ILE A 164 -16.02 3.93 -93.39
N ASP A 165 -14.82 4.50 -93.47
CA ASP A 165 -13.71 4.13 -92.58
C ASP A 165 -13.87 4.73 -91.17
N TYR A 166 -14.44 5.93 -91.03
CA TYR A 166 -14.88 6.45 -89.72
C TYR A 166 -15.99 5.59 -89.10
N GLN A 167 -16.97 5.11 -89.89
CA GLN A 167 -18.02 4.23 -89.39
C GLN A 167 -17.45 2.90 -88.87
N ARG A 168 -16.51 2.29 -89.60
CA ARG A 168 -15.76 1.10 -89.15
C ARG A 168 -14.97 1.35 -87.87
N GLN A 169 -14.32 2.51 -87.75
CA GLN A 169 -13.59 2.90 -86.55
C GLN A 169 -14.53 3.06 -85.33
N ILE A 170 -15.72 3.63 -85.52
CA ILE A 170 -16.74 3.76 -84.47
C ILE A 170 -17.24 2.37 -84.04
N ASP A 171 -17.53 1.47 -84.98
CA ASP A 171 -18.12 0.17 -84.65
C ASP A 171 -17.10 -0.78 -83.99
N SER A 172 -15.83 -0.76 -84.42
CA SER A 172 -14.74 -1.46 -83.72
C SER A 172 -14.48 -0.92 -82.31
N GLN A 173 -14.61 0.40 -82.09
CA GLN A 173 -14.56 0.98 -80.74
C GLN A 173 -15.73 0.52 -79.86
N LYS A 174 -16.96 0.44 -80.41
CA LYS A 174 -18.13 -0.10 -79.68
C LYS A 174 -17.93 -1.56 -79.30
N GLU A 175 -17.43 -2.39 -80.21
CA GLU A 175 -17.17 -3.81 -79.94
C GLU A 175 -16.09 -3.99 -78.85
N SER A 176 -14.99 -3.23 -78.93
CA SER A 176 -13.97 -3.19 -77.87
C SER A 176 -14.54 -2.77 -76.51
N LEU A 177 -15.39 -1.75 -76.47
CA LEU A 177 -16.06 -1.30 -75.24
C LEU A 177 -17.06 -2.34 -74.69
N LEU A 178 -17.74 -3.11 -75.54
CA LEU A 178 -18.67 -4.15 -75.12
C LEU A 178 -17.94 -5.36 -74.53
N SER A 179 -16.86 -5.82 -75.16
CA SER A 179 -16.01 -6.90 -74.61
C SER A 179 -15.39 -6.49 -73.28
N ARG A 180 -14.84 -5.27 -73.19
CA ARG A 180 -14.28 -4.72 -71.95
C ARG A 180 -15.33 -4.58 -70.85
N ARG A 181 -16.59 -4.25 -71.18
CA ARG A 181 -17.70 -4.17 -70.22
C ARG A 181 -18.09 -5.55 -69.65
N GLY A 182 -17.91 -6.63 -70.42
CA GLY A 182 -18.07 -8.00 -69.92
C GLY A 182 -17.02 -8.33 -68.86
N GLU A 183 -15.75 -8.09 -69.20
CA GLU A 183 -14.61 -8.26 -68.29
C GLU A 183 -14.75 -7.39 -67.02
N ASP A 184 -15.12 -6.11 -67.16
CA ASP A 184 -15.38 -5.20 -66.03
C ASP A 184 -16.46 -5.72 -65.07
N SER A 185 -17.47 -6.46 -65.58
CA SER A 185 -18.51 -7.09 -64.76
C SER A 185 -17.96 -8.27 -63.94
N ASP A 186 -17.14 -9.12 -64.57
CA ASP A 186 -16.52 -10.25 -63.89
C ASP A 186 -15.45 -9.80 -62.89
N TYR A 187 -14.65 -8.79 -63.22
CA TYR A 187 -13.74 -8.13 -62.27
C TYR A 187 -14.49 -7.52 -61.09
N ARG A 188 -15.65 -6.88 -61.32
CA ARG A 188 -16.48 -6.34 -60.22
C ARG A 188 -17.09 -7.43 -59.35
N SER A 189 -17.49 -8.56 -59.92
CA SER A 189 -17.97 -9.74 -59.18
C SER A 189 -16.86 -10.37 -58.34
N GLN A 190 -15.66 -10.56 -58.91
CA GLN A 190 -14.48 -11.06 -58.20
C GLN A 190 -14.05 -10.09 -57.09
N LEU A 191 -14.03 -8.79 -57.36
CA LEU A 191 -13.73 -7.76 -56.35
C LEU A 191 -14.77 -7.76 -55.23
N SER A 192 -16.06 -7.94 -55.53
CA SER A 192 -17.09 -8.05 -54.49
C SER A 192 -16.93 -9.30 -53.63
N LYS A 193 -16.51 -10.43 -54.21
CA LYS A 193 -16.19 -11.66 -53.44
C LYS A 193 -14.95 -11.45 -52.57
N LYS A 194 -13.89 -10.86 -53.12
CA LYS A 194 -12.66 -10.55 -52.37
C LYS A 194 -12.92 -9.53 -51.25
N ASN A 195 -13.78 -8.55 -51.47
CA ASN A 195 -14.20 -7.62 -50.42
C ASN A 195 -15.01 -8.32 -49.32
N PHE A 196 -15.87 -9.29 -49.67
CA PHE A 196 -16.59 -10.09 -48.68
C PHE A 196 -15.66 -11.01 -47.88
N GLU A 197 -14.73 -11.70 -48.53
CA GLU A 197 -13.66 -12.48 -47.88
C GLU A 197 -12.78 -11.59 -46.97
N LEU A 198 -12.43 -10.37 -47.41
CA LEU A 198 -11.70 -9.40 -46.59
C LEU A 198 -12.49 -8.97 -45.34
N VAL A 199 -13.79 -8.75 -45.44
CA VAL A 199 -14.64 -8.46 -44.27
C VAL A 199 -14.67 -9.66 -43.32
N GLN A 200 -14.82 -10.89 -43.83
CA GLN A 200 -14.73 -12.10 -43.00
C GLN A 200 -13.39 -12.22 -42.28
N TYR A 201 -12.26 -11.95 -42.96
CA TYR A 201 -10.96 -11.96 -42.31
C TYR A 201 -10.79 -10.84 -41.27
N LEU A 202 -11.43 -9.68 -41.46
CA LEU A 202 -11.44 -8.61 -40.45
C LEU A 202 -12.27 -9.01 -39.21
N ASP A 203 -13.44 -9.60 -39.41
CA ASP A 203 -14.29 -10.12 -38.33
C ASP A 203 -13.59 -11.26 -37.56
N GLU A 204 -12.92 -12.18 -38.28
CA GLU A 204 -12.08 -13.24 -37.69
C GLU A 204 -10.93 -12.65 -36.88
N ILE A 205 -10.16 -11.69 -37.44
CA ILE A 205 -9.08 -11.00 -36.72
C ILE A 205 -9.61 -10.28 -35.48
N GLN A 206 -10.76 -9.61 -35.56
CA GLN A 206 -11.36 -8.95 -34.40
C GLN A 206 -11.73 -9.97 -33.31
N SER A 207 -12.42 -11.06 -33.66
CA SER A 207 -12.80 -12.10 -32.68
C SER A 207 -11.58 -12.82 -32.07
N LEU A 208 -10.52 -13.03 -32.84
CA LEU A 208 -9.23 -13.53 -32.34
C LEU A 208 -8.54 -12.52 -31.43
N THR A 209 -8.66 -11.22 -31.69
CA THR A 209 -8.13 -10.16 -30.83
C THR A 209 -8.89 -10.10 -29.51
N GLU A 210 -10.22 -10.09 -29.54
CA GLU A 210 -11.09 -10.12 -28.36
C GLU A 210 -10.84 -11.37 -27.49
N THR A 211 -10.62 -12.54 -28.10
CA THR A 211 -10.28 -13.76 -27.36
C THR A 211 -8.87 -13.72 -26.78
N ASN A 212 -7.89 -13.14 -27.47
CA ASN A 212 -6.55 -12.92 -26.93
C ASN A 212 -6.57 -11.94 -25.74
N GLU A 213 -7.25 -10.80 -25.85
CA GLU A 213 -7.44 -9.86 -24.73
C GLU A 213 -8.11 -10.54 -23.53
N ARG A 214 -9.13 -11.37 -23.76
CA ARG A 214 -9.76 -12.17 -22.70
C ARG A 214 -8.79 -13.16 -22.07
N LEU A 215 -7.94 -13.83 -22.85
CA LEU A 215 -6.92 -14.73 -22.32
C LEU A 215 -5.82 -13.96 -21.57
N GLU A 216 -5.47 -12.74 -21.99
CA GLU A 216 -4.54 -11.88 -21.27
C GLU A 216 -5.11 -11.43 -19.92
N THR A 217 -6.37 -10.98 -19.86
CA THR A 217 -7.02 -10.64 -18.58
C THR A 217 -7.09 -11.84 -17.62
N GLN A 218 -7.42 -13.03 -18.13
CA GLN A 218 -7.40 -14.27 -17.32
C GLN A 218 -5.98 -14.64 -16.85
N ASN A 219 -4.95 -14.45 -17.69
CA ASN A 219 -3.57 -14.67 -17.27
C ASN A 219 -3.10 -13.66 -16.21
N GLN A 220 -3.53 -12.39 -16.31
CA GLN A 220 -3.25 -11.37 -15.31
C GLN A 220 -3.96 -11.67 -13.98
N GLU A 221 -5.23 -12.09 -14.02
CA GLU A 221 -5.99 -12.51 -12.84
C GLU A 221 -5.36 -13.74 -12.17
N MET A 222 -4.99 -14.77 -12.93
CA MET A 222 -4.29 -15.94 -12.39
C MET A 222 -2.93 -15.59 -11.79
N ARG A 223 -2.16 -14.66 -12.39
CA ARG A 223 -0.90 -14.17 -11.81
C ARG A 223 -1.15 -13.43 -10.49
N LYS A 224 -2.12 -12.52 -10.45
CA LYS A 224 -2.49 -11.79 -9.23
C LYS A 224 -2.92 -12.74 -8.10
N ASN A 225 -3.74 -13.74 -8.39
CA ASN A 225 -4.18 -14.73 -7.40
C ASN A 225 -3.02 -15.61 -6.89
N LEU A 226 -2.03 -15.92 -7.75
CA LEU A 226 -0.81 -16.60 -7.34
C LEU A 226 0.11 -15.70 -6.48
N GLU A 227 0.27 -14.43 -6.84
CA GLU A 227 1.00 -13.44 -6.06
C GLU A 227 0.36 -13.23 -4.67
N GLU A 228 -0.97 -13.11 -4.60
CA GLU A 228 -1.72 -13.02 -3.34
C GLU A 228 -1.53 -14.29 -2.48
N SER A 229 -1.60 -15.48 -3.08
CA SER A 229 -1.37 -16.75 -2.36
C SER A 229 0.08 -16.89 -1.85
N VAL A 230 1.07 -16.40 -2.61
CA VAL A 230 2.47 -16.34 -2.15
C VAL A 230 2.60 -15.36 -0.97
N GLN A 231 2.01 -14.17 -1.04
CA GLN A 231 2.02 -13.22 0.08
C GLN A 231 1.32 -13.76 1.33
N GLU A 232 0.23 -14.53 1.19
CA GLU A 232 -0.41 -15.23 2.31
C GLU A 232 0.51 -16.31 2.91
N MET A 233 1.22 -17.05 2.07
CA MET A 233 2.19 -18.06 2.51
C MET A 233 3.40 -17.44 3.23
N GLU A 234 3.88 -16.29 2.76
CA GLU A 234 4.93 -15.49 3.42
C GLU A 234 4.44 -14.99 4.79
N LYS A 235 3.24 -14.42 4.88
CA LYS A 235 2.63 -13.98 6.16
C LYS A 235 2.50 -15.14 7.15
N MET A 236 2.01 -16.31 6.71
CA MET A 236 1.94 -17.51 7.56
C MET A 236 3.32 -18.00 7.99
N THR A 237 4.34 -17.87 7.14
CA THR A 237 5.72 -18.24 7.45
C THR A 237 6.32 -17.28 8.51
N ASP A 238 6.05 -15.98 8.41
CA ASP A 238 6.44 -14.99 9.41
C ASP A 238 5.72 -15.21 10.76
N GLU A 239 4.42 -15.52 10.74
CA GLU A 239 3.66 -15.88 11.93
C GLU A 239 4.18 -17.18 12.57
N TYR A 240 4.50 -18.19 11.77
CA TYR A 240 5.16 -19.41 12.24
C TYR A 240 6.53 -19.13 12.88
N ASN A 241 7.34 -18.26 12.27
CA ASN A 241 8.64 -17.85 12.81
C ASN A 241 8.51 -17.07 14.12
N LYS A 242 7.52 -16.16 14.23
CA LYS A 242 7.18 -15.46 15.48
C LYS A 242 6.74 -16.44 16.57
N MET A 243 5.83 -17.37 16.25
CA MET A 243 5.37 -18.40 17.18
C MET A 243 6.52 -19.29 17.65
N LYS A 244 7.42 -19.70 16.74
CA LYS A 244 8.62 -20.47 17.05
C LYS A 244 9.56 -19.73 18.02
N LEU A 245 9.73 -18.42 17.84
CA LEU A 245 10.50 -17.58 18.77
C LEU A 245 9.84 -17.50 20.16
N ILE A 246 8.52 -17.33 20.21
CA ILE A 246 7.74 -17.31 21.47
C ILE A 246 7.85 -18.65 22.20
N VAL A 247 7.74 -19.78 21.49
CA VAL A 247 7.94 -21.12 22.07
C VAL A 247 9.35 -21.26 22.65
N GLN A 248 10.39 -20.88 21.91
CA GLN A 248 11.78 -20.91 22.40
C GLN A 248 11.98 -20.03 23.64
N GLN A 249 11.38 -18.84 23.70
CA GLN A 249 11.40 -17.98 24.89
C GLN A 249 10.67 -18.62 26.06
N THR A 250 9.52 -19.26 25.80
CA THR A 250 8.72 -19.95 26.82
C THR A 250 9.47 -21.17 27.38
N ASP A 251 10.18 -21.93 26.54
CA ASP A 251 11.03 -23.05 26.97
C ASP A 251 12.18 -22.56 27.87
N ILE A 252 12.86 -21.45 27.51
CA ILE A 252 13.92 -20.85 28.34
C ILE A 252 13.37 -20.44 29.71
N ILE A 253 12.20 -19.79 29.76
CA ILE A 253 11.53 -19.41 31.01
C ILE A 253 11.11 -20.66 31.81
N MET A 254 10.60 -21.69 31.15
CA MET A 254 10.21 -22.94 31.81
C MET A 254 11.42 -23.65 32.45
N ASP A 255 12.57 -23.66 31.78
CA ASP A 255 13.81 -24.23 32.32
C ASP A 255 14.39 -23.39 33.46
N GLN A 256 14.21 -22.07 33.46
CA GLN A 256 14.54 -21.20 34.60
C GLN A 256 13.64 -21.54 35.80
N LEU A 257 12.32 -21.58 35.61
CA LEU A 257 11.36 -21.93 36.67
C LEU A 257 11.56 -23.36 37.20
N ARG A 258 11.99 -24.31 36.37
CA ARG A 258 12.38 -25.67 36.82
C ARG A 258 13.59 -25.62 37.75
N LYS A 259 14.64 -24.87 37.40
CA LYS A 259 15.84 -24.71 38.23
C LYS A 259 15.52 -24.04 39.57
N GLU A 260 14.72 -22.98 39.56
CA GLU A 260 14.25 -22.31 40.79
C GLU A 260 13.43 -23.27 41.66
N LYS A 261 12.49 -24.01 41.07
CA LYS A 261 11.71 -25.04 41.78
C LYS A 261 12.59 -26.12 42.39
N GLU A 262 13.63 -26.56 41.70
CA GLU A 262 14.61 -27.52 42.23
C GLU A 262 15.41 -26.91 43.40
N GLN A 263 15.88 -25.67 43.28
CA GLN A 263 16.56 -24.95 44.36
C GLN A 263 15.68 -24.80 45.61
N PHE A 264 14.43 -24.36 45.46
CA PHE A 264 13.49 -24.29 46.59
C PHE A 264 13.19 -25.67 47.18
N LYS A 265 13.11 -26.73 46.35
CA LYS A 265 12.96 -28.10 46.85
C LYS A 265 14.17 -28.55 47.66
N PHE A 266 15.39 -28.20 47.24
CA PHE A 266 16.61 -28.46 48.02
C PHE A 266 16.62 -27.69 49.34
N GLN A 267 16.26 -26.40 49.34
CA GLN A 267 16.14 -25.59 50.58
C GLN A 267 15.11 -26.16 51.55
N VAL A 268 13.93 -26.56 51.06
CA VAL A 268 12.89 -27.19 51.89
C VAL A 268 13.38 -28.53 52.45
N GLN A 269 14.09 -29.34 51.66
CA GLN A 269 14.68 -30.59 52.12
C GLN A 269 15.74 -30.34 53.20
N GLU A 270 16.64 -29.38 52.99
CA GLU A 270 17.69 -29.00 53.93
C GLU A 270 17.10 -28.52 55.26
N LEU A 271 16.12 -27.61 55.24
CA LEU A 271 15.41 -27.14 56.44
C LEU A 271 14.65 -28.27 57.13
N THR A 272 14.07 -29.21 56.38
CA THR A 272 13.39 -30.39 56.93
C THR A 272 14.38 -31.32 57.64
N ASP A 273 15.57 -31.51 57.07
CA ASP A 273 16.58 -32.37 57.66
C ASP A 273 17.30 -31.69 58.85
N GLN A 274 17.48 -30.36 58.82
CA GLN A 274 17.89 -29.57 59.99
C GLN A 274 16.87 -29.67 61.14
N LEU A 275 15.57 -29.62 60.84
CA LEU A 275 14.50 -29.75 61.83
C LEU A 275 14.44 -31.17 62.42
N LYS A 276 14.64 -32.21 61.61
CA LYS A 276 14.79 -33.59 62.12
C LYS A 276 16.00 -33.72 63.04
N ALA A 277 17.16 -33.21 62.62
CA ALA A 277 18.38 -33.24 63.44
C ALA A 277 18.17 -32.54 64.80
N LYS A 278 17.42 -31.43 64.83
CA LYS A 278 17.05 -30.76 66.09
C LYS A 278 16.12 -31.59 66.96
N ASN A 279 15.10 -32.24 66.39
CA ASN A 279 14.25 -33.15 67.15
C ASN A 279 15.05 -34.37 67.70
N GLU A 280 15.99 -34.90 66.91
CA GLU A 280 16.90 -35.99 67.33
C GLU A 280 17.90 -35.54 68.42
N GLU A 281 18.26 -34.26 68.47
CA GLU A 281 19.03 -33.66 69.57
C GLU A 281 18.18 -33.43 70.84
N ASP A 282 16.88 -33.14 70.70
CA ASP A 282 15.96 -32.94 71.82
C ASP A 282 15.53 -34.27 72.48
N ASP A 283 15.41 -35.36 71.74
CA ASP A 283 15.08 -36.70 72.25
C ASP A 283 15.93 -37.17 73.47
N PRO A 284 17.29 -37.11 73.45
CA PRO A 284 18.10 -37.48 74.62
C PRO A 284 17.93 -36.52 75.79
N LEU A 285 17.62 -35.24 75.54
CA LEU A 285 17.32 -34.26 76.58
C LEU A 285 15.97 -34.59 77.25
N MET A 286 14.95 -34.89 76.45
CA MET A 286 13.64 -35.36 76.93
C MET A 286 13.74 -36.70 77.67
N ALA A 287 14.59 -37.62 77.23
CA ALA A 287 14.87 -38.87 77.94
C ALA A 287 15.51 -38.62 79.31
N ALA A 288 16.52 -37.75 79.39
CA ALA A 288 17.19 -37.39 80.64
C ALA A 288 16.25 -36.65 81.61
N VAL A 289 15.39 -35.74 81.11
CA VAL A 289 14.36 -35.08 81.91
C VAL A 289 13.34 -36.09 82.43
N ASN A 290 12.86 -37.01 81.60
CA ASN A 290 11.96 -38.08 82.04
C ASN A 290 12.62 -38.98 83.10
N GLU A 291 13.90 -39.33 82.95
CA GLU A 291 14.64 -40.09 83.98
C GLU A 291 14.70 -39.33 85.31
N LYS A 292 14.97 -38.01 85.30
CA LYS A 292 14.92 -37.19 86.52
C LYS A 292 13.53 -37.04 87.12
N VAL A 293 12.48 -36.97 86.30
CA VAL A 293 11.10 -37.00 86.77
C VAL A 293 10.78 -38.34 87.44
N GLU A 294 11.23 -39.47 86.89
CA GLU A 294 11.05 -40.79 87.51
C GLU A 294 11.91 -40.99 88.77
N GLU A 295 13.13 -40.44 88.84
CA GLU A 295 13.92 -40.37 90.09
C GLU A 295 13.16 -39.60 91.17
N TRP A 296 12.63 -38.41 90.85
CA TRP A 296 11.88 -37.59 91.81
C TRP A 296 10.57 -38.23 92.24
N LYS A 297 9.83 -38.89 91.33
CA LYS A 297 8.64 -39.68 91.67
C LYS A 297 8.99 -40.79 92.68
N LYS A 298 10.07 -41.55 92.46
CA LYS A 298 10.52 -42.60 93.39
C LYS A 298 10.89 -42.03 94.76
N ILE A 299 11.62 -40.91 94.79
CA ILE A 299 11.95 -40.23 96.06
C ILE A 299 10.67 -39.76 96.77
N LEU A 300 9.71 -39.19 96.04
CA LEU A 300 8.43 -38.75 96.60
C LEU A 300 7.67 -39.93 97.21
N THR A 301 7.50 -41.04 96.49
CA THR A 301 6.83 -42.23 97.01
C THR A 301 7.53 -42.82 98.22
N CYS A 302 8.87 -42.87 98.25
CA CYS A 302 9.60 -43.31 99.44
C CYS A 302 9.42 -42.36 100.64
N LYS A 303 9.24 -41.05 100.40
CA LYS A 303 8.92 -40.09 101.47
C LYS A 303 7.47 -40.20 101.93
N ASP A 304 6.52 -40.49 101.05
CA ASP A 304 5.15 -40.79 101.42
C ASP A 304 5.08 -42.09 102.27
N ASP A 305 5.85 -43.12 101.90
CA ASP A 305 5.99 -44.36 102.69
C ASP A 305 6.60 -44.09 104.09
N GLU A 306 7.70 -43.33 104.18
CA GLU A 306 8.28 -42.90 105.47
C GLU A 306 7.28 -42.10 106.31
N ILE A 307 6.49 -41.22 105.70
CA ILE A 307 5.44 -40.45 106.38
C ILE A 307 4.35 -41.39 106.92
N ILE A 308 3.95 -42.42 106.18
CA ILE A 308 2.99 -43.43 106.63
C ILE A 308 3.56 -44.23 107.82
N GLU A 309 4.83 -44.64 107.77
CA GLU A 309 5.49 -45.32 108.90
C GLU A 309 5.54 -44.43 110.16
N TYR A 310 5.90 -43.14 110.02
CA TYR A 310 5.89 -42.21 111.14
C TYR A 310 4.47 -41.95 111.67
N GLN A 311 3.46 -41.87 110.81
CA GLN A 311 2.06 -41.76 111.24
C GLN A 311 1.61 -43.01 112.03
N GLN A 312 1.96 -44.21 111.58
CA GLN A 312 1.68 -45.45 112.30
C GLN A 312 2.42 -45.53 113.64
N MET A 313 3.70 -45.12 113.69
CA MET A 313 4.47 -45.07 114.94
C MET A 313 3.87 -44.07 115.94
N LEU A 314 3.45 -42.88 115.48
CA LEU A 314 2.75 -41.89 116.30
C LEU A 314 1.39 -42.40 116.79
N PHE A 315 0.65 -43.14 115.96
CA PHE A 315 -0.59 -43.80 116.36
C PHE A 315 -0.35 -44.84 117.46
N ASN A 316 0.58 -45.76 117.25
CA ASN A 316 0.98 -46.80 118.20
C ASN A 316 1.48 -46.21 119.53
N LEU A 317 2.23 -45.10 119.50
CA LEU A 317 2.66 -44.40 120.71
C LEU A 317 1.49 -43.72 121.44
N LYS A 318 0.54 -43.11 120.71
CA LYS A 318 -0.69 -42.55 121.29
C LYS A 318 -1.58 -43.63 121.91
N GLU A 319 -1.68 -44.81 121.30
CA GLU A 319 -2.41 -45.95 121.89
C GLU A 319 -1.72 -46.50 123.13
N LYS A 320 -0.39 -46.70 123.10
CA LYS A 320 0.39 -47.09 124.29
C LYS A 320 0.25 -46.07 125.43
N LEU A 321 0.23 -44.77 125.12
CA LEU A 321 -0.02 -43.72 126.10
C LEU A 321 -1.43 -43.84 126.70
N LYS A 322 -2.47 -44.03 125.88
CA LYS A 322 -3.85 -44.26 126.35
C LYS A 322 -3.94 -45.50 127.24
N MET A 323 -3.32 -46.61 126.86
CA MET A 323 -3.32 -47.85 127.65
C MET A 323 -2.59 -47.66 128.99
N ALA A 324 -1.40 -47.04 128.97
CA ALA A 324 -0.67 -46.73 130.20
C ALA A 324 -1.44 -45.76 131.13
N GLN A 325 -2.21 -44.82 130.55
CA GLN A 325 -3.08 -43.93 131.31
C GLN A 325 -4.28 -44.68 131.90
N LEU A 326 -4.92 -45.58 131.15
CA LEU A 326 -5.98 -46.45 131.68
C LEU A 326 -5.48 -47.38 132.79
N ASP A 327 -4.27 -47.92 132.67
CA ASP A 327 -3.65 -48.73 133.73
C ASP A 327 -3.28 -47.88 134.96
N ALA A 328 -2.81 -46.64 134.77
CA ALA A 328 -2.57 -45.70 135.87
C ALA A 328 -3.88 -45.32 136.59
N ASP A 329 -4.94 -45.02 135.84
CA ASP A 329 -6.27 -44.72 136.39
C ASP A 329 -6.86 -45.94 137.11
N LYS A 330 -6.70 -47.15 136.57
CA LYS A 330 -7.09 -48.40 137.22
C LYS A 330 -6.32 -48.63 138.52
N ASN A 331 -5.00 -48.39 138.54
CA ASN A 331 -4.19 -48.47 139.76
C ASN A 331 -4.59 -47.41 140.79
N ASN A 332 -4.90 -46.19 140.35
CA ASN A 332 -5.45 -45.14 141.22
C ASN A 332 -6.81 -45.54 141.81
N VAL A 333 -7.70 -46.16 141.02
CA VAL A 333 -8.99 -46.70 141.52
C VAL A 333 -8.76 -47.82 142.52
N ILE A 334 -7.82 -48.75 142.28
CA ILE A 334 -7.48 -49.81 143.24
C ILE A 334 -6.92 -49.22 144.54
N ALA A 335 -6.02 -48.24 144.46
CA ALA A 335 -5.45 -47.56 145.64
C ALA A 335 -6.53 -46.77 146.42
N LEU A 336 -7.45 -46.10 145.72
CA LEU A 336 -8.61 -45.45 146.34
C LEU A 336 -9.55 -46.47 146.98
N GLN A 337 -9.79 -47.62 146.34
CA GLN A 337 -10.65 -48.67 146.88
C GLN A 337 -10.01 -49.35 148.11
N GLN A 338 -8.69 -49.57 148.12
CA GLN A 338 -7.95 -49.99 149.30
C GLN A 338 -8.02 -48.93 150.40
N GLY A 339 -7.79 -47.65 150.09
CA GLY A 339 -7.91 -46.55 151.05
C GLY A 339 -9.32 -46.41 151.64
N VAL A 340 -10.38 -46.60 150.83
CA VAL A 340 -11.76 -46.68 151.31
C VAL A 340 -11.94 -47.89 152.22
N GLN A 341 -11.44 -49.06 151.86
CA GLN A 341 -11.56 -50.26 152.68
C GLN A 341 -10.76 -50.17 154.00
N GLU A 342 -9.61 -49.50 154.01
CA GLU A 342 -8.87 -49.12 155.22
C GLU A 342 -9.65 -48.12 156.08
N ARG A 343 -10.29 -47.13 155.46
CA ARG A 343 -11.19 -46.19 156.16
C ARG A 343 -12.41 -46.91 156.73
N ASP A 344 -13.02 -47.85 156.02
CA ASP A 344 -14.13 -48.66 156.51
C ASP A 344 -13.69 -49.59 157.65
N ASN A 345 -12.48 -50.13 157.60
CA ASN A 345 -11.87 -50.87 158.71
C ASN A 345 -11.63 -49.95 159.92
N GLN A 346 -11.13 -48.73 159.72
CA GLN A 346 -10.97 -47.72 160.77
C GLN A 346 -12.32 -47.28 161.35
N ILE A 347 -13.35 -47.06 160.52
CA ILE A 347 -14.70 -46.72 160.95
C ILE A 347 -15.29 -47.87 161.76
N ARG A 348 -15.09 -49.13 161.34
CA ARG A 348 -15.53 -50.31 162.11
C ARG A 348 -14.82 -50.38 163.46
N LEU A 349 -13.50 -50.22 163.49
CA LEU A 349 -12.71 -50.21 164.74
C LEU A 349 -13.11 -49.05 165.66
N LEU A 350 -13.35 -47.86 165.11
CA LEU A 350 -13.86 -46.70 165.83
C LEU A 350 -15.31 -46.89 166.28
N THR A 351 -16.13 -47.65 165.55
CA THR A 351 -17.50 -47.99 165.95
C THR A 351 -17.49 -49.01 167.09
N GLU A 352 -16.63 -50.03 167.02
CA GLU A 352 -16.38 -50.97 168.13
C GLU A 352 -15.80 -50.24 169.35
N GLN A 353 -14.86 -49.31 169.16
CA GLN A 353 -14.36 -48.45 170.22
C GLN A 353 -15.45 -47.51 170.76
N VAL A 354 -16.33 -46.95 169.94
CA VAL A 354 -17.46 -46.14 170.41
C VAL A 354 -18.49 -47.00 171.14
N GLU A 355 -18.72 -48.25 170.73
CA GLU A 355 -19.61 -49.17 171.45
C GLU A 355 -18.99 -49.61 172.79
N GLN A 356 -17.68 -49.87 172.83
CA GLN A 356 -16.91 -50.07 174.06
C GLN A 356 -16.94 -48.82 174.93
N TYR A 357 -16.69 -47.63 174.38
CA TYR A 357 -16.78 -46.35 175.06
C TYR A 357 -18.21 -45.98 175.44
N THR A 358 -19.25 -46.54 174.83
CA THR A 358 -20.64 -46.36 175.29
C THR A 358 -20.88 -47.22 176.53
N LYS A 359 -20.43 -48.49 176.52
CA LYS A 359 -20.42 -49.38 177.69
C LYS A 359 -19.48 -48.90 178.81
N GLU A 360 -18.42 -48.18 178.45
CA GLU A 360 -17.54 -47.49 179.39
C GLU A 360 -18.02 -46.08 179.73
N MET A 361 -18.93 -45.46 178.99
CA MET A 361 -19.59 -44.18 179.33
C MET A 361 -20.78 -44.42 180.26
N GLU A 362 -21.44 -45.58 180.18
CA GLU A 362 -22.32 -46.07 181.25
C GLU A 362 -21.53 -46.27 182.56
N ARG A 363 -20.29 -46.79 182.49
CA ARG A 363 -19.39 -46.88 183.65
C ARG A 363 -18.78 -45.52 184.04
N SER A 364 -18.50 -44.66 183.06
CA SER A 364 -17.89 -43.36 183.28
C SER A 364 -18.90 -42.29 183.66
N ALA A 365 -20.20 -42.51 183.52
CA ALA A 365 -21.19 -41.73 184.25
C ALA A 365 -20.96 -41.82 185.77
N SER A 366 -20.42 -42.95 186.27
CA SER A 366 -19.95 -43.11 187.66
C SER A 366 -18.50 -42.65 187.91
N ILE A 367 -17.75 -42.17 186.92
CA ILE A 367 -16.31 -41.77 187.06
C ILE A 367 -16.09 -40.30 186.62
N ILE A 368 -17.01 -39.72 185.85
CA ILE A 368 -17.07 -38.30 185.46
C ILE A 368 -17.51 -37.42 186.64
N GLU A 369 -18.11 -38.02 187.68
CA GLU A 369 -18.30 -37.36 188.98
C GLU A 369 -16.96 -37.21 189.74
N ASP A 370 -16.02 -38.16 189.57
CA ASP A 370 -14.72 -38.17 190.27
C ASP A 370 -13.60 -37.42 189.53
N LEU A 371 -13.64 -37.29 188.19
CA LEU A 371 -12.54 -36.75 187.38
C LEU A 371 -12.91 -35.48 186.59
N LYS A 372 -13.63 -34.56 187.25
CA LYS A 372 -13.89 -33.19 186.76
C LYS A 372 -12.77 -32.19 187.14
N ASN A 373 -11.54 -32.65 187.39
CA ASN A 373 -10.37 -31.80 187.64
C ASN A 373 -9.22 -32.18 186.70
N GLU A 374 -8.54 -31.17 186.12
CA GLU A 374 -7.25 -31.22 185.40
C GLU A 374 -7.19 -31.56 183.86
N LEU A 375 -8.05 -30.91 183.09
CA LEU A 375 -7.70 -29.90 182.05
C LEU A 375 -6.34 -29.94 181.23
N GLN A 376 -6.40 -30.37 179.96
CA GLN A 376 -5.88 -29.73 178.70
C GLN A 376 -4.38 -29.56 178.25
N LYS A 377 -4.10 -30.02 176.99
CA LYS A 377 -3.51 -29.32 175.77
C LYS A 377 -1.99 -28.89 175.69
N ASP A 378 -1.38 -28.41 174.58
CA ASP A 378 -1.72 -28.28 173.12
C ASP A 378 -0.48 -28.36 172.13
N LYS A 379 -0.74 -28.14 170.82
CA LYS A 379 0.07 -27.75 169.59
C LYS A 379 1.28 -26.77 169.76
N GLY A 380 2.11 -26.37 168.77
CA GLY A 380 2.33 -26.64 167.31
C GLY A 380 2.95 -25.44 166.50
N SER A 381 3.51 -25.64 165.27
CA SER A 381 3.87 -24.64 164.18
C SER A 381 5.10 -23.67 164.34
N SER A 382 5.69 -22.95 163.33
CA SER A 382 5.98 -23.17 161.86
C SER A 382 6.83 -22.02 161.16
N SER A 383 7.43 -22.28 159.97
CA SER A 383 7.84 -21.38 158.82
C SER A 383 9.22 -20.67 158.71
N LEU A 384 9.89 -20.78 157.53
CA LEU A 384 10.98 -19.87 157.04
C LEU A 384 11.42 -20.08 155.54
N ILE A 385 10.52 -20.03 154.53
CA ILE A 385 10.90 -20.18 153.09
C ILE A 385 10.17 -19.18 152.18
N GLN A 386 10.73 -17.98 151.96
CA GLN A 386 10.19 -17.01 150.98
C GLN A 386 11.21 -16.18 150.17
N GLN A 387 12.53 -16.26 150.43
CA GLN A 387 13.47 -15.22 149.97
C GLN A 387 14.17 -15.48 148.62
N ASN A 388 14.26 -16.72 148.12
CA ASN A 388 15.08 -17.05 146.94
C ASN A 388 14.40 -16.86 145.57
N ARG A 389 13.08 -16.57 145.52
CA ARG A 389 12.28 -16.67 144.27
C ARG A 389 12.32 -15.44 143.36
N ILE A 390 13.01 -14.38 143.78
CA ILE A 390 12.99 -13.07 143.10
C ILE A 390 14.11 -12.93 142.05
N GLY A 391 15.28 -13.55 142.25
CA GLY A 391 16.41 -13.46 141.31
C GLY A 391 16.13 -14.11 139.95
N GLU A 392 15.60 -15.34 139.95
CA GLU A 392 15.31 -16.14 138.74
C GLU A 392 14.32 -15.49 137.75
N ILE A 393 13.63 -14.42 138.17
CA ILE A 393 12.65 -13.71 137.34
C ILE A 393 13.35 -12.62 136.50
N GLN A 394 14.44 -12.05 136.98
CA GLN A 394 15.13 -10.94 136.31
C GLN A 394 15.95 -11.39 135.10
N ASP A 395 16.66 -12.52 135.20
CA ASP A 395 17.47 -13.05 134.08
C ASP A 395 16.61 -13.52 132.90
N LYS A 396 15.41 -14.04 133.17
CA LYS A 396 14.46 -14.47 132.13
C LYS A 396 13.92 -13.29 131.32
N LEU A 397 13.79 -12.12 131.94
CA LEU A 397 13.32 -10.89 131.28
C LEU A 397 14.32 -10.42 130.22
N LEU A 398 15.61 -10.31 130.59
CA LEU A 398 16.69 -9.88 129.70
C LEU A 398 16.91 -10.80 128.49
N LEU A 399 16.68 -12.11 128.65
CA LEU A 399 16.77 -13.06 127.53
C LEU A 399 15.62 -12.88 126.53
N LEU A 400 14.41 -12.59 127.01
CA LEU A 400 13.24 -12.34 126.17
C LEU A 400 13.39 -11.01 125.40
N GLU A 401 13.90 -9.95 126.02
CA GLU A 401 14.15 -8.66 125.35
C GLU A 401 15.16 -8.74 124.19
N LYS A 402 16.15 -9.64 124.26
CA LYS A 402 17.08 -9.86 123.13
C LYS A 402 16.37 -10.60 122.00
N ARG A 403 15.62 -11.65 122.32
CA ARG A 403 14.91 -12.48 121.35
C ARG A 403 13.78 -11.71 120.62
N THR A 404 13.12 -10.77 121.29
CA THR A 404 12.12 -9.89 120.63
C THR A 404 12.78 -8.95 119.63
N LYS A 405 13.91 -8.31 119.97
CA LYS A 405 14.65 -7.43 119.04
C LYS A 405 15.20 -8.16 117.81
N GLU A 406 15.56 -9.42 117.95
CA GLU A 406 15.96 -10.27 116.81
C GLU A 406 14.76 -10.62 115.93
N ALA A 407 13.60 -10.93 116.54
CA ALA A 407 12.35 -11.16 115.80
C ALA A 407 11.84 -9.91 115.07
N GLU A 408 11.95 -8.72 115.68
CA GLU A 408 11.61 -7.42 115.07
C GLU A 408 12.41 -7.19 113.78
N ARG A 409 13.74 -7.36 113.79
CA ARG A 409 14.56 -7.21 112.56
C ARG A 409 14.21 -8.21 111.46
N VAL A 410 13.86 -9.44 111.82
CA VAL A 410 13.45 -10.46 110.84
C VAL A 410 12.09 -10.09 110.23
N ALA A 411 11.16 -9.53 111.02
CA ALA A 411 9.89 -9.02 110.54
C ALA A 411 10.07 -7.79 109.63
N GLU A 412 10.95 -6.85 109.97
CA GLU A 412 11.27 -5.67 109.13
C GLU A 412 11.81 -6.07 107.74
N LEU A 413 12.72 -7.06 107.69
CA LEU A 413 13.25 -7.58 106.43
C LEU A 413 12.16 -8.28 105.61
N ALA A 414 11.33 -9.12 106.23
CA ALA A 414 10.21 -9.79 105.57
C ALA A 414 9.15 -8.81 105.06
N GLU A 415 8.87 -7.72 105.78
CA GLU A 415 7.99 -6.64 105.30
C GLU A 415 8.60 -5.88 104.10
N SER A 416 9.91 -5.67 104.08
CA SER A 416 10.58 -5.02 102.95
C SER A 416 10.45 -5.87 101.68
N ASP A 417 10.78 -7.16 101.76
CA ASP A 417 10.69 -8.09 100.64
C ASP A 417 9.23 -8.25 100.15
N ALA A 418 8.26 -8.31 101.07
CA ALA A 418 6.84 -8.36 100.73
C ALA A 418 6.38 -7.11 99.96
N ARG A 419 6.80 -5.91 100.39
CA ARG A 419 6.47 -4.65 99.71
C ARG A 419 7.10 -4.55 98.32
N GLU A 420 8.30 -5.08 98.12
CA GLU A 420 8.92 -5.14 96.79
C GLU A 420 8.19 -6.12 95.86
N LYS A 421 7.81 -7.30 96.36
CA LYS A 421 7.00 -8.27 95.60
C LYS A 421 5.60 -7.75 95.28
N ASP A 422 4.93 -7.05 96.18
CA ASP A 422 3.66 -6.38 95.91
C ASP A 422 3.80 -5.31 94.80
N LYS A 423 4.92 -4.58 94.77
CA LYS A 423 5.17 -3.60 93.71
C LYS A 423 5.36 -4.26 92.34
N GLU A 424 6.16 -5.34 92.26
CA GLU A 424 6.30 -6.14 91.03
C GLU A 424 4.96 -6.75 90.58
N LEU A 425 4.14 -7.21 91.53
CA LEU A 425 2.80 -7.74 91.26
C LEU A 425 1.86 -6.65 90.71
N ILE A 426 1.88 -5.43 91.27
CA ILE A 426 1.08 -4.31 90.78
C ILE A 426 1.50 -3.91 89.36
N GLU A 427 2.80 -3.85 89.07
CA GLU A 427 3.30 -3.53 87.72
C GLU A 427 2.95 -4.61 86.69
N THR A 428 3.04 -5.89 87.05
CA THR A 428 2.66 -7.00 86.16
C THR A 428 1.15 -7.10 85.97
N LEU A 429 0.33 -6.90 87.02
CA LEU A 429 -1.13 -6.79 86.92
C LEU A 429 -1.59 -5.55 86.14
N LYS A 430 -0.78 -4.49 86.10
CA LYS A 430 -1.05 -3.33 85.23
C LYS A 430 -0.79 -3.69 83.77
N ARG A 431 0.39 -4.23 83.44
CA ARG A 431 0.71 -4.70 82.07
C ARG A 431 -0.31 -5.74 81.59
N ALA A 432 -0.70 -6.70 82.43
CA ALA A 432 -1.73 -7.69 82.12
C ALA A 432 -3.07 -7.03 81.77
N ARG A 433 -3.54 -6.04 82.55
CA ARG A 433 -4.74 -5.26 82.22
C ARG A 433 -4.59 -4.42 80.94
N ASP A 434 -3.42 -3.86 80.68
CA ASP A 434 -3.15 -3.09 79.46
C ASP A 434 -3.17 -4.00 78.21
N TYR A 435 -2.81 -5.29 78.35
CA TYR A 435 -2.99 -6.33 77.34
C TYR A 435 -4.46 -6.81 77.23
N GLU A 436 -5.14 -7.10 78.35
CA GLU A 436 -6.55 -7.55 78.39
C GLU A 436 -7.52 -6.50 77.83
N THR A 437 -7.23 -5.21 78.04
CA THR A 437 -7.98 -4.10 77.46
C THR A 437 -7.62 -3.83 75.99
N GLY A 438 -6.62 -4.53 75.44
CA GLY A 438 -6.18 -4.38 74.05
C GLY A 438 -5.53 -3.04 73.73
N ILE A 439 -5.09 -2.28 74.75
CA ILE A 439 -4.49 -0.95 74.58
C ILE A 439 -2.99 -1.08 74.27
N TYR A 440 -2.31 -2.05 74.89
CA TYR A 440 -0.88 -2.27 74.70
C TYR A 440 -0.55 -2.73 73.28
N GLY A 441 0.25 -1.95 72.54
CA GLY A 441 0.60 -2.20 71.14
C GLY A 441 -0.42 -1.72 70.10
N LEU A 442 -1.63 -1.33 70.51
CA LEU A 442 -2.64 -0.76 69.59
C LEU A 442 -2.22 0.61 69.05
N GLU A 443 -1.57 1.44 69.89
CA GLU A 443 -1.08 2.76 69.48
C GLU A 443 0.02 2.66 68.42
N ASP A 444 0.96 1.72 68.59
CA ASP A 444 2.02 1.43 67.63
C ASP A 444 1.44 0.90 66.30
N ALA A 445 0.52 -0.07 66.35
CA ALA A 445 -0.16 -0.58 65.16
C ALA A 445 -0.97 0.51 64.43
N VAL A 446 -1.61 1.42 65.17
CA VAL A 446 -2.33 2.56 64.59
C VAL A 446 -1.37 3.60 63.97
N ALA A 447 -0.17 3.78 64.53
CA ALA A 447 0.88 4.60 63.93
C ALA A 447 1.39 3.98 62.62
N GLU A 448 1.69 2.67 62.62
CA GLU A 448 2.15 1.93 61.46
C GLU A 448 1.10 1.96 60.31
N ILE A 449 -0.18 1.72 60.63
CA ILE A 449 -1.30 1.84 59.68
C ILE A 449 -1.42 3.27 59.11
N LYS A 450 -1.16 4.31 59.91
CA LYS A 450 -1.15 5.70 59.43
C LYS A 450 0.01 5.94 58.45
N ASP A 451 1.18 5.36 58.70
CA ASP A 451 2.35 5.54 57.86
C ASP A 451 2.25 4.74 56.54
N PHE A 452 1.74 3.51 56.57
CA PHE A 452 1.37 2.80 55.33
C PHE A 452 0.32 3.57 54.52
N LYS A 453 -0.70 4.18 55.17
CA LYS A 453 -1.66 5.05 54.49
C LYS A 453 -1.04 6.31 53.87
N LYS A 454 0.06 6.84 54.42
CA LYS A 454 0.83 7.93 53.79
C LYS A 454 1.59 7.40 52.56
N GLN A 455 2.26 6.26 52.69
CA GLN A 455 3.01 5.64 51.58
C GLN A 455 2.11 5.30 50.40
N ILE A 456 0.92 4.72 50.66
CA ILE A 456 -0.08 4.44 49.62
C ILE A 456 -0.44 5.72 48.86
N LYS A 457 -0.80 6.81 49.56
CA LYS A 457 -1.12 8.10 48.91
C LYS A 457 0.03 8.68 48.07
N ILE A 458 1.27 8.50 48.50
CA ILE A 458 2.45 8.93 47.72
C ILE A 458 2.55 8.08 46.44
N ARG A 459 2.38 6.76 46.54
CA ARG A 459 2.41 5.86 45.39
C ARG A 459 1.23 6.08 44.44
N ASP A 460 0.04 6.36 44.94
CA ASP A 460 -1.12 6.72 44.13
C ASP A 460 -0.82 7.98 43.30
N HIS A 461 -0.21 9.01 43.91
CA HIS A 461 0.16 10.24 43.21
C HIS A 461 1.32 10.06 42.21
N GLU A 462 2.31 9.20 42.54
CA GLU A 462 3.34 8.78 41.58
C GLU A 462 2.72 8.04 40.38
N ILE A 463 1.74 7.17 40.61
CA ILE A 463 0.99 6.45 39.56
C ILE A 463 0.17 7.42 38.71
N GLU A 464 -0.55 8.38 39.30
CA GLU A 464 -1.25 9.44 38.57
C GLU A 464 -0.30 10.24 37.67
N THR A 465 0.88 10.60 38.20
CA THR A 465 1.91 11.33 37.46
C THR A 465 2.43 10.50 36.29
N LEU A 466 2.73 9.23 36.50
CA LEU A 466 3.17 8.30 35.45
C LEU A 466 2.08 8.07 34.38
N ILE A 467 0.80 8.00 34.76
CA ILE A 467 -0.33 7.93 33.82
C ILE A 467 -0.38 9.19 32.95
N HIS A 468 -0.21 10.38 33.55
CA HIS A 468 -0.13 11.63 32.78
C HIS A 468 1.08 11.68 31.84
N GLU A 469 2.23 11.13 32.23
CA GLU A 469 3.40 11.01 31.36
C GLU A 469 3.19 10.00 30.22
N VAL A 470 2.60 8.84 30.50
CA VAL A 470 2.23 7.83 29.49
C VAL A 470 1.27 8.43 28.47
N ASN A 471 0.15 9.03 28.89
CA ASN A 471 -0.81 9.65 27.98
C ASN A 471 -0.17 10.75 27.12
N LYS A 472 0.80 11.50 27.67
CA LYS A 472 1.55 12.54 26.94
C LYS A 472 2.56 11.94 25.94
N LEU A 473 3.11 10.76 26.23
CA LEU A 473 3.97 10.03 25.30
C LEU A 473 3.14 9.35 24.20
N GLU A 474 1.96 8.82 24.52
CA GLU A 474 1.01 8.25 23.57
C GLU A 474 0.53 9.30 22.55
N LEU A 475 0.17 10.50 23.01
CA LEU A 475 -0.15 11.62 22.09
C LEU A 475 1.00 11.92 21.13
N LYS A 476 2.24 12.01 21.64
CA LYS A 476 3.43 12.21 20.78
C LYS A 476 3.68 11.06 19.82
N ILE A 477 3.37 9.82 20.23
CA ILE A 477 3.47 8.66 19.34
C ILE A 477 2.42 8.77 18.24
N SER A 478 1.20 9.21 18.54
CA SER A 478 0.18 9.53 17.52
C SER A 478 0.68 10.61 16.57
N ASP A 479 1.15 11.76 17.09
CA ASP A 479 1.68 12.86 16.27
C ASP A 479 2.80 12.37 15.31
N PHE A 480 3.71 11.52 15.80
CA PHE A 480 4.78 10.93 14.99
C PHE A 480 4.33 9.83 14.04
N LEU A 481 3.21 9.15 14.30
CA LEU A 481 2.62 8.19 13.37
C LEU A 481 1.93 8.94 12.22
N ASP A 482 1.16 9.98 12.54
CA ASP A 482 0.50 10.86 11.56
C ASP A 482 1.55 11.52 10.64
N GLU A 483 2.65 12.05 11.19
CA GLU A 483 3.79 12.58 10.40
C GLU A 483 4.43 11.49 9.51
N ASN A 484 4.54 10.26 10.00
CA ASN A 484 5.11 9.13 9.22
C ASN A 484 4.18 8.72 8.08
N GLU A 485 2.87 8.73 8.29
CA GLU A 485 1.88 8.45 7.25
C GLU A 485 1.91 9.55 6.16
N GLU A 486 1.95 10.85 6.53
CA GLU A 486 2.11 11.95 5.56
C GLU A 486 3.42 11.81 4.75
N LEU A 487 4.54 11.49 5.42
CA LEU A 487 5.83 11.31 4.75
C LEU A 487 5.85 10.07 3.83
N ARG A 488 5.14 8.99 4.20
CA ARG A 488 4.98 7.80 3.35
C ARG A 488 4.12 8.10 2.12
N GLU A 489 2.98 8.77 2.31
CA GLU A 489 2.09 9.19 1.21
C GLU A 489 2.86 10.08 0.21
N ARG A 490 3.61 11.08 0.71
CA ARG A 490 4.45 11.96 -0.11
C ARG A 490 5.54 11.22 -0.89
N LEU A 491 6.03 10.09 -0.37
CA LEU A 491 6.99 9.20 -1.04
C LEU A 491 6.30 8.11 -1.88
N SER A 492 4.97 8.10 -1.97
CA SER A 492 4.17 7.07 -2.64
C SER A 492 4.42 5.64 -2.12
N LEU A 493 4.71 5.53 -0.81
CA LEU A 493 4.89 4.27 -0.10
C LEU A 493 3.61 3.93 0.67
N ASP A 494 3.17 2.67 0.62
CA ASP A 494 2.00 2.22 1.38
C ASP A 494 2.28 2.34 2.90
N PRO A 495 1.42 3.04 3.67
CA PRO A 495 1.50 3.14 5.13
C PRO A 495 1.78 1.82 5.86
N LYS A 496 1.30 0.67 5.35
CA LYS A 496 1.45 -0.64 6.00
C LYS A 496 2.67 -1.45 5.56
N THR A 497 3.43 -1.00 4.56
CA THR A 497 4.64 -1.73 4.14
C THR A 497 5.72 -1.75 5.23
N MET A 498 6.27 -2.95 5.48
CA MET A 498 7.47 -3.11 6.30
C MET A 498 8.71 -2.84 5.45
N ILE A 499 9.18 -1.60 5.51
CA ILE A 499 10.48 -1.21 4.93
C ILE A 499 11.58 -1.83 5.79
N ASP A 500 12.57 -2.49 5.17
CA ASP A 500 13.72 -2.97 5.92
C ASP A 500 14.57 -1.79 6.42
N LEU A 501 14.67 -1.67 7.75
CA LEU A 501 15.44 -0.65 8.44
C LEU A 501 16.81 -1.16 8.91
N THR A 502 17.26 -2.37 8.55
CA THR A 502 18.55 -2.92 9.00
C THR A 502 19.72 -2.03 8.58
N GLU A 503 19.82 -1.63 7.31
CA GLU A 503 20.87 -0.72 6.84
C GLU A 503 20.81 0.65 7.53
N PHE A 504 19.62 1.22 7.69
CA PHE A 504 19.44 2.49 8.41
C PHE A 504 19.83 2.39 9.89
N LYS A 505 19.46 1.29 10.57
CA LYS A 505 19.86 1.00 11.96
C LYS A 505 21.38 0.85 12.07
N ASN A 506 22.01 0.11 11.16
CA ASN A 506 23.46 -0.08 11.11
C ASN A 506 24.18 1.25 10.88
N SER A 507 23.71 2.07 9.93
CA SER A 507 24.22 3.42 9.66
C SER A 507 24.06 4.35 10.87
N LYS A 508 22.90 4.34 11.54
CA LYS A 508 22.63 5.11 12.77
C LYS A 508 23.55 4.70 13.92
N VAL A 509 23.76 3.39 14.13
CA VAL A 509 24.68 2.87 15.16
C VAL A 509 26.12 3.26 14.84
N LEU A 510 26.56 3.11 13.59
CA LEU A 510 27.90 3.52 13.14
C LEU A 510 28.12 5.02 13.35
N LYS A 511 27.15 5.87 12.98
CA LYS A 511 27.23 7.31 13.18
C LYS A 511 27.23 7.70 14.67
N GLN A 512 26.50 6.98 15.51
CA GLN A 512 26.55 7.17 16.96
C GLN A 512 27.89 6.73 17.57
N GLN A 513 28.52 5.67 17.02
CA GLN A 513 29.88 5.27 17.40
C GLN A 513 30.92 6.30 16.95
N GLN A 514 30.77 6.86 15.75
CA GLN A 514 31.60 7.98 15.26
C GLN A 514 31.50 9.19 16.20
N TYR A 515 30.30 9.65 16.55
CA TYR A 515 30.14 10.75 17.51
C TYR A 515 30.70 10.44 18.90
N LYS A 516 30.63 9.18 19.37
CA LYS A 516 31.29 8.77 20.63
C LYS A 516 32.82 8.82 20.53
N ALA A 517 33.39 8.36 19.42
CA ALA A 517 34.83 8.42 19.18
C ALA A 517 35.33 9.87 19.00
N GLU A 518 34.58 10.69 18.25
CA GLU A 518 34.85 12.12 18.07
C GLU A 518 34.79 12.87 19.40
N ASN A 519 33.75 12.66 20.21
CA ASN A 519 33.67 13.23 21.57
C ASN A 519 34.83 12.77 22.46
N GLN A 520 35.33 11.53 22.33
CA GLN A 520 36.52 11.07 23.07
C GLN A 520 37.81 11.75 22.58
N ILE A 521 37.95 12.03 21.28
CA ILE A 521 39.08 12.80 20.74
C ILE A 521 39.00 14.25 21.22
N LEU A 522 37.83 14.88 21.15
CA LEU A 522 37.60 16.24 21.64
C LEU A 522 37.84 16.36 23.15
N LEU A 523 37.44 15.37 23.95
CA LEU A 523 37.75 15.34 25.39
C LEU A 523 39.25 15.29 25.66
N LYS A 524 40.01 14.43 24.94
CA LYS A 524 41.48 14.38 25.06
C LYS A 524 42.16 15.67 24.60
N GLU A 525 41.62 16.32 23.57
CA GLU A 525 42.09 17.63 23.12
C GLU A 525 41.81 18.71 24.17
N ILE A 526 40.64 18.69 24.82
CA ILE A 526 40.31 19.56 25.95
C ILE A 526 41.28 19.30 27.11
N GLU A 527 41.51 18.04 27.51
CA GLU A 527 42.48 17.67 28.56
C GLU A 527 43.87 18.21 28.24
N ARG A 528 44.38 18.04 27.01
CA ARG A 528 45.68 18.59 26.58
C ARG A 528 45.70 20.12 26.65
N LEU A 529 44.65 20.80 26.16
CA LEU A 529 44.55 22.26 26.22
C LEU A 529 44.43 22.78 27.68
N GLU A 530 43.84 21.99 28.58
CA GLU A 530 43.83 22.29 30.01
C GLU A 530 45.20 22.12 30.65
N GLU A 531 45.96 21.07 30.30
CA GLU A 531 47.36 20.91 30.70
C GLU A 531 48.23 22.08 30.21
N GLU A 532 48.15 22.43 28.92
CA GLU A 532 48.86 23.59 28.34
C GLU A 532 48.48 24.89 29.05
N ARG A 533 47.18 25.12 29.29
CA ARG A 533 46.68 26.27 30.07
C ARG A 533 47.23 26.28 31.50
N VAL A 534 47.37 25.14 32.15
CA VAL A 534 47.97 25.02 33.50
C VAL A 534 49.47 25.33 33.45
N VAL A 535 50.21 24.78 32.48
CA VAL A 535 51.65 25.05 32.27
C VAL A 535 51.89 26.54 32.01
N LEU A 536 51.12 27.16 31.11
CA LEU A 536 51.20 28.60 30.85
C LEU A 536 50.86 29.43 32.09
N LYS A 537 49.83 29.06 32.87
CA LYS A 537 49.53 29.70 34.18
C LYS A 537 50.63 29.50 35.22
N GLN A 538 51.40 28.41 35.17
CA GLN A 538 52.58 28.22 36.03
C GLN A 538 53.75 29.09 35.56
N GLN A 539 54.00 29.19 34.24
CA GLN A 539 55.02 30.07 33.67
C GLN A 539 54.74 31.54 33.97
N ILE A 540 53.49 32.00 33.80
CA ILE A 540 53.06 33.37 34.18
C ILE A 540 53.30 33.62 35.67
N ARG A 541 52.97 32.66 36.55
CA ARG A 541 53.24 32.80 37.99
C ARG A 541 54.73 32.86 38.31
N LYS A 542 55.59 32.06 37.65
CA LYS A 542 57.05 32.14 37.79
C LYS A 542 57.59 33.49 37.32
N LEU A 543 57.17 33.96 36.14
CA LEU A 543 57.57 35.26 35.60
C LEU A 543 57.10 36.43 36.47
N ALA A 544 55.88 36.37 37.01
CA ALA A 544 55.37 37.36 37.96
C ALA A 544 56.17 37.34 39.27
N GLN A 545 56.52 36.15 39.79
CA GLN A 545 57.35 36.03 40.99
C GLN A 545 58.78 36.52 40.75
N GLU A 546 59.38 36.24 39.59
CA GLU A 546 60.69 36.78 39.21
C GLU A 546 60.65 38.29 39.03
N LYS A 547 59.61 38.83 38.38
CA LYS A 547 59.41 40.27 38.23
C LYS A 547 59.26 40.95 39.58
N GLY A 548 58.46 40.38 40.49
CA GLY A 548 58.34 40.85 41.88
C GLY A 548 59.66 40.79 42.65
N LYS A 549 60.44 39.71 42.51
CA LYS A 549 61.79 39.61 43.09
C LYS A 549 62.75 40.67 42.53
N ARG A 550 62.71 40.94 41.21
CA ARG A 550 63.52 41.98 40.56
C ARG A 550 63.09 43.38 41.00
N ALA A 551 61.78 43.64 41.09
CA ALA A 551 61.23 44.90 41.59
C ALA A 551 61.64 45.16 43.04
N ALA A 552 61.51 44.15 43.92
CA ALA A 552 61.95 44.23 45.31
C ALA A 552 63.47 44.43 45.44
N ALA A 553 64.28 43.80 44.58
CA ALA A 553 65.73 44.02 44.52
C ALA A 553 66.11 45.41 43.98
N LEU A 554 65.22 46.05 43.21
CA LEU A 554 65.34 47.44 42.73
C LEU A 554 64.71 48.45 43.69
N GLY A 555 64.12 48.00 44.81
CA GLY A 555 63.49 48.86 45.82
C GLY A 555 62.15 49.49 45.40
N LEU A 556 61.52 49.02 44.31
CA LEU A 556 60.21 49.49 43.84
C LEU A 556 59.10 48.86 44.67
N ASP A 557 58.09 49.66 45.02
CA ASP A 557 56.92 49.17 45.75
C ASP A 557 55.82 48.59 44.84
N ALA A 558 54.68 48.21 45.42
CA ALA A 558 53.58 47.58 44.69
C ALA A 558 52.79 48.56 43.80
N ASP A 559 52.84 49.86 44.10
CA ASP A 559 52.14 50.91 43.37
C ASP A 559 53.03 51.45 42.24
N ASP A 560 54.33 51.59 42.48
CA ASP A 560 55.35 51.82 41.45
C ASP A 560 55.26 50.78 40.32
N LEU A 561 55.12 49.50 40.68
CA LEU A 561 55.06 48.40 39.73
C LEU A 561 53.77 48.44 38.89
N GLN A 562 52.65 48.90 39.47
CA GLN A 562 51.39 49.13 38.74
C GLN A 562 51.49 50.35 37.81
N LEU A 563 52.21 51.40 38.20
CA LEU A 563 52.47 52.56 37.36
C LEU A 563 53.31 52.18 36.13
N VAL A 564 54.33 51.34 36.32
CA VAL A 564 55.12 50.79 35.21
C VAL A 564 54.25 49.89 34.32
N ASP A 565 53.42 49.02 34.89
CA ASP A 565 52.59 48.12 34.07
C ASP A 565 51.53 48.85 33.26
N SER A 566 50.82 49.81 33.85
CA SER A 566 49.88 50.67 33.12
C SER A 566 50.57 51.47 32.00
N PHE A 567 51.76 52.02 32.25
CA PHE A 567 52.56 52.67 31.21
C PHE A 567 53.00 51.70 30.09
N THR A 568 53.38 50.46 30.41
CA THR A 568 53.74 49.47 29.38
C THR A 568 52.53 48.98 28.57
N GLU A 569 51.34 48.87 29.17
CA GLU A 569 50.11 48.56 28.43
C GLU A 569 49.68 49.74 27.54
N GLU A 570 49.78 50.99 28.00
CA GLU A 570 49.59 52.16 27.13
C GLU A 570 50.54 52.16 25.93
N LEU A 571 51.82 51.82 26.14
CA LEU A 571 52.80 51.67 25.07
C LEU A 571 52.46 50.52 24.12
N LYS A 572 51.99 49.36 24.61
CA LYS A 572 51.51 48.26 23.76
C LYS A 572 50.28 48.65 22.95
N ILE A 573 49.34 49.38 23.55
CA ILE A 573 48.14 49.87 22.88
C ILE A 573 48.52 50.89 21.79
N LYS A 574 49.40 51.85 22.09
CA LYS A 574 49.97 52.79 21.09
C LYS A 574 50.69 52.05 19.98
N LYS A 575 51.51 51.03 20.30
CA LYS A 575 52.22 50.22 19.31
C LYS A 575 51.27 49.42 18.42
N ARG A 576 50.28 48.71 18.97
CA ARG A 576 49.24 48.02 18.18
C ARG A 576 48.48 48.98 17.27
N LYS A 577 48.20 50.20 17.75
CA LYS A 577 47.53 51.24 16.97
C LYS A 577 48.41 51.78 15.83
N LEU A 578 49.73 51.88 16.03
CA LEU A 578 50.73 52.19 15.00
C LEU A 578 50.88 51.05 13.98
N ASP A 579 50.94 49.79 14.44
CA ASP A 579 51.04 48.61 13.57
C ASP A 579 49.78 48.50 12.67
N LEU A 580 48.57 48.69 13.23
CA LEU A 580 47.31 48.78 12.48
C LEU A 580 47.28 49.96 11.48
N MET A 581 47.86 51.11 11.83
CA MET A 581 48.00 52.24 10.90
C MET A 581 49.04 51.97 9.81
N SER A 582 50.05 51.14 10.07
CA SER A 582 51.04 50.75 9.06
C SER A 582 50.47 49.75 8.04
N THR A 583 49.63 48.81 8.46
CA THR A 583 48.96 47.87 7.55
C THR A 583 47.90 48.56 6.69
N PHE A 584 47.11 49.48 7.25
CA PHE A 584 46.14 50.27 6.48
C PHE A 584 46.80 51.09 5.35
N ASN A 585 47.99 51.66 5.59
CA ASN A 585 48.74 52.37 4.55
C ASN A 585 49.27 51.44 3.44
N VAL A 586 49.47 50.15 3.71
CA VAL A 586 49.87 49.18 2.68
C VAL A 586 48.67 48.79 1.81
N ASP A 587 47.53 48.49 2.43
CA ASP A 587 46.31 48.12 1.69
C ASP A 587 45.73 49.29 0.85
N GLU A 588 45.89 50.55 1.28
CA GLU A 588 45.51 51.72 0.47
C GLU A 588 46.40 51.91 -0.77
N THR A 589 47.62 51.36 -0.78
CA THR A 589 48.48 51.37 -1.99
C THR A 589 48.20 50.23 -2.96
N GLN A 590 47.66 49.09 -2.50
CA GLN A 590 47.27 47.98 -3.37
C GLN A 590 45.86 48.15 -3.96
N SER A 591 44.92 48.70 -3.19
CA SER A 591 43.51 48.88 -3.61
C SER A 591 43.30 49.87 -4.77
N LYS A 592 44.27 50.75 -5.08
CA LYS A 592 44.22 51.63 -6.27
C LYS A 592 44.58 50.96 -7.60
N VAL A 593 44.96 49.67 -7.61
CA VAL A 593 45.36 48.95 -8.84
C VAL A 593 44.27 47.98 -9.33
N GLY A 594 43.27 47.63 -8.51
CA GLY A 594 42.31 46.54 -8.80
C GLY A 594 41.01 46.93 -9.52
N SER A 595 40.66 48.22 -9.66
CA SER A 595 39.31 48.65 -10.07
C SER A 595 39.10 48.83 -11.59
N GLN A 596 39.48 47.83 -12.39
CA GLN A 596 39.01 47.69 -13.76
C GLN A 596 38.80 46.20 -14.11
N ASN A 597 37.56 45.71 -14.02
CA ASN A 597 36.97 44.87 -15.07
C ASN A 597 35.44 44.66 -14.93
N VAL A 598 34.84 44.46 -16.10
CA VAL A 598 33.42 44.45 -16.49
C VAL A 598 32.62 43.25 -15.93
N PRO A 599 31.30 43.37 -15.65
CA PRO A 599 30.44 42.22 -15.35
C PRO A 599 29.99 41.48 -16.62
N VAL A 600 29.97 40.16 -16.56
CA VAL A 600 29.43 39.28 -17.61
C VAL A 600 28.01 38.84 -17.22
N HIS A 601 27.11 38.78 -18.21
CA HIS A 601 25.79 38.16 -18.09
C HIS A 601 25.91 36.64 -18.23
N ASP A 602 25.19 35.90 -17.40
CA ASP A 602 24.88 34.47 -17.64
C ASP A 602 23.37 34.28 -17.81
N GLU A 603 23.00 33.39 -18.74
CA GLU A 603 21.71 32.68 -18.82
C GLU A 603 21.85 31.30 -18.14
#